data_AF-A0A656QLE3-F1
#
_entry.id   AF-A0A656QLE3-F1
#
_cell.length_a   1.000
_cell.length_b   1.000
_cell.length_c   1.000
_cell.angle_alpha   90.00
_cell.angle_beta   90.00
_cell.angle_gamma   90.00
#
_symmetry.space_group_name_H-M   'P 1'
#
loop_
_entity.id
_entity.type
_entity.pdbx_description
1 polymer ?
#
loop_
_entity_poly.entity_id
_entity_poly.type
_entity_poly.pdbx_seq_one_letter_code
_entity_poly.pdbx_strand_id
1 'polypeptide(L)'
;MSSGFKHLPRGNGVNGNEEVANWHTIGLFHEAETLWNNGIKQNAVFLAEALKNCPTVESVVLLNTTHVANTNQLPWDLERWLTVTFDDAKDKVDVLIELGGQIDANATAYLKERCARLISYCCGFEYVQAMASILFKRPTFGDNLFVNQRYDDI
;
A
#
# COMPACT_ATOMS: atom_id res chain seq x y z
N MET A 1 23.58 -14.09 10.16
CA MET A 1 22.62 -15.21 10.16
C MET A 1 21.53 -14.85 9.16
N SER A 2 21.58 -15.46 7.97
CA SER A 2 20.67 -15.19 6.87
C SER A 2 19.37 -15.96 7.10
N SER A 3 18.27 -15.26 7.40
CA SER A 3 16.94 -15.88 7.46
C SER A 3 16.45 -16.10 6.04
N GLY A 4 16.52 -17.36 5.60
CA GLY A 4 16.09 -17.78 4.27
C GLY A 4 14.61 -17.51 4.05
N PHE A 5 14.34 -16.76 2.98
CA PHE A 5 13.02 -16.63 2.37
C PHE A 5 12.55 -18.03 1.95
N LYS A 6 11.69 -18.68 2.76
CA LYS A 6 11.14 -19.98 2.42
C LYS A 6 10.18 -19.81 1.24
N HIS A 7 10.60 -20.29 0.09
CA HIS A 7 9.80 -20.40 -1.12
C HIS A 7 8.65 -21.39 -0.85
N LEU A 8 7.42 -20.88 -0.69
CA LEU A 8 6.21 -21.70 -0.68
C LEU A 8 5.93 -22.16 -2.12
N PRO A 9 5.58 -23.43 -2.36
CA PRO A 9 5.33 -23.93 -3.71
C PRO A 9 4.12 -23.22 -4.33
N ARG A 10 4.37 -22.45 -5.40
CA ARG A 10 3.32 -21.90 -6.27
C ARG A 10 2.67 -23.05 -7.04
N GLY A 11 1.34 -23.05 -7.09
CA GLY A 11 0.57 -24.07 -7.81
C GLY A 11 1.04 -24.22 -9.26
N ASN A 12 1.23 -25.46 -9.69
CA ASN A 12 1.74 -25.81 -11.01
C ASN A 12 0.90 -25.19 -12.14
N GLY A 13 1.53 -24.34 -12.95
CA GLY A 13 1.09 -24.08 -14.30
C GLY A 13 1.10 -22.61 -14.74
N VAL A 14 2.26 -21.97 -14.83
CA VAL A 14 2.50 -20.88 -15.80
C VAL A 14 4.01 -20.75 -16.06
N ASN A 15 4.41 -20.95 -17.32
CA ASN A 15 5.77 -20.77 -17.81
C ASN A 15 5.99 -19.32 -18.23
N GLY A 16 7.15 -18.76 -17.86
CA GLY A 16 7.83 -17.69 -18.61
C GLY A 16 7.42 -16.26 -18.28
N ASN A 17 8.40 -15.50 -17.76
CA ASN A 17 8.38 -14.05 -17.47
C ASN A 17 7.42 -13.67 -16.33
N GLU A 18 7.94 -13.68 -15.10
CA GLU A 18 7.22 -13.20 -13.91
C GLU A 18 7.04 -11.68 -14.00
N GLU A 19 5.88 -11.29 -14.52
CA GLU A 19 5.26 -9.99 -14.35
C GLU A 19 5.01 -9.79 -12.84
N VAL A 20 5.74 -8.87 -12.20
CA VAL A 20 5.53 -8.52 -10.80
C VAL A 20 5.28 -7.03 -10.74
N ALA A 21 4.00 -6.67 -10.71
CA ALA A 21 3.58 -5.32 -10.45
C ALA A 21 3.49 -5.13 -8.92
N ASN A 22 4.33 -4.24 -8.37
CA ASN A 22 4.39 -3.96 -6.94
C ASN A 22 3.63 -2.66 -6.65
N TRP A 23 2.57 -2.75 -5.86
CA TRP A 23 1.65 -1.65 -5.59
C TRP A 23 1.84 -1.21 -4.14
N HIS A 24 1.85 0.10 -3.90
CA HIS A 24 1.99 0.65 -2.56
C HIS A 24 0.85 1.63 -2.32
N THR A 25 0.26 1.56 -1.13
CA THR A 25 -0.89 2.42 -0.80
C THR A 25 -0.48 3.87 -0.56
N ILE A 26 -1.34 4.78 -1.00
CA ILE A 26 -1.39 6.16 -0.55
C ILE A 26 -2.81 6.49 -0.09
N GLY A 27 -2.92 7.46 0.81
CA GLY A 27 -4.19 8.05 1.21
C GLY A 27 -4.25 9.53 0.84
N LEU A 28 -5.25 9.93 0.05
CA LEU A 28 -5.53 11.33 -0.25
C LEU A 28 -6.66 11.86 0.65
N PHE A 29 -6.52 13.09 1.11
CA PHE A 29 -7.51 13.83 1.87
C PHE A 29 -8.27 14.83 1.00
N HIS A 30 -7.68 15.31 -0.11
CA HIS A 30 -8.34 16.14 -1.11
C HIS A 30 -7.68 16.03 -2.50
N GLU A 31 -8.38 16.44 -3.56
CA GLU A 31 -7.99 16.20 -4.96
C GLU A 31 -6.72 16.94 -5.42
N ALA A 32 -6.40 18.07 -4.79
CA ALA A 32 -5.20 18.86 -5.06
C ALA A 32 -4.09 18.69 -4.00
N GLU A 33 -4.13 17.60 -3.24
CA GLU A 33 -3.18 17.39 -2.14
C GLU A 33 -1.77 17.12 -2.67
N THR A 34 -0.73 17.47 -1.93
CA THR A 34 0.67 17.24 -2.35
C THR A 34 1.28 16.02 -1.63
N LEU A 35 2.18 15.30 -2.30
CA LEU A 35 3.00 14.23 -1.69
C LEU A 35 3.97 14.78 -0.62
N TRP A 36 4.24 16.08 -0.62
CA TRP A 36 5.26 16.70 0.22
C TRP A 36 4.75 17.20 1.57
N ASN A 37 3.45 17.13 1.84
CA ASN A 37 2.87 17.64 3.09
C ASN A 37 3.01 16.67 4.28
N ASN A 38 3.38 15.41 4.04
CA ASN A 38 3.45 14.38 5.07
C ASN A 38 4.61 13.41 4.79
N GLY A 39 5.43 13.13 5.81
CA GLY A 39 6.55 12.19 5.71
C GLY A 39 6.16 10.77 5.32
N ILE A 40 4.94 10.32 5.64
CA ILE A 40 4.41 9.03 5.20
C ILE A 40 4.28 9.00 3.66
N LYS A 41 3.76 10.07 3.05
CA LYS A 41 3.66 10.17 1.58
C LYS A 41 5.03 10.26 0.91
N GLN A 42 5.97 10.95 1.55
CA GLN A 42 7.35 11.00 1.08
C GLN A 42 8.01 9.62 1.14
N ASN A 43 7.79 8.85 2.20
CA ASN A 43 8.27 7.46 2.30
C ASN A 43 7.67 6.58 1.20
N ALA A 44 6.38 6.73 0.89
CA ALA A 44 5.75 6.00 -0.22
C ALA A 44 6.44 6.30 -1.56
N VAL A 45 6.77 7.57 -1.83
CA VAL A 45 7.50 7.99 -3.04
C VAL A 45 8.91 7.41 -3.08
N PHE A 46 9.67 7.51 -1.99
CA PHE A 46 11.04 6.99 -1.97
C PHE A 46 11.09 5.46 -2.09
N LEU A 47 10.15 4.76 -1.45
CA LEU A 47 10.02 3.32 -1.60
C LEU A 47 9.66 2.94 -3.05
N ALA A 48 8.74 3.69 -3.67
CA ALA A 48 8.37 3.44 -5.05
C ALA A 48 9.56 3.63 -6.01
N GLU A 49 10.37 4.67 -5.81
CA GLU A 49 11.61 4.89 -6.58
C GLU A 49 12.63 3.77 -6.35
N ALA A 50 12.84 3.35 -5.10
CA ALA A 50 13.76 2.26 -4.79
C ALA A 50 13.35 0.96 -5.49
N LEU A 51 12.06 0.62 -5.48
CA LEU A 51 11.55 -0.60 -6.08
C LEU A 51 11.60 -0.58 -7.60
N LYS A 52 11.41 0.57 -8.25
CA LYS A 52 11.60 0.68 -9.71
C LYS A 52 13.03 0.39 -10.16
N ASN A 53 14.00 0.53 -9.26
CA ASN A 53 15.39 0.20 -9.54
C ASN A 53 15.73 -1.28 -9.26
N CYS A 54 14.77 -2.08 -8.80
CA CYS A 54 14.97 -3.50 -8.57
C CYS A 54 14.72 -4.32 -9.86
N PRO A 55 15.67 -5.17 -10.31
CA PRO A 55 15.53 -5.93 -11.57
C PRO A 55 14.36 -6.91 -11.62
N THR A 56 13.85 -7.31 -10.46
CA THR A 56 12.73 -8.26 -10.32
C THR A 56 11.37 -7.57 -10.24
N VAL A 57 11.34 -6.24 -10.37
CA VAL A 57 10.13 -5.44 -10.26
C VAL A 57 9.80 -4.90 -11.63
N GLU A 58 8.65 -5.30 -12.17
CA GLU A 58 8.23 -4.89 -13.50
C GLU A 58 7.66 -3.47 -13.49
N SER A 59 6.77 -3.21 -12.55
CA SER A 59 6.11 -1.91 -12.43
C SER A 59 5.83 -1.55 -10.99
N VAL A 60 5.78 -0.25 -10.72
CA VAL A 60 5.41 0.30 -9.41
C VAL A 60 4.45 1.45 -9.61
N VAL A 61 3.35 1.43 -8.87
CA VAL A 61 2.40 2.53 -8.84
C VAL A 61 1.98 2.85 -7.40
N LEU A 62 1.38 4.03 -7.25
CA LEU A 62 0.69 4.46 -6.05
C LEU A 62 -0.79 4.06 -6.13
N LEU A 63 -1.25 3.28 -5.16
CA LEU A 63 -2.62 2.83 -5.05
C LEU A 63 -3.37 3.75 -4.08
N ASN A 64 -4.25 4.61 -4.60
CA ASN A 64 -5.12 5.42 -3.76
C ASN A 64 -6.22 4.54 -3.15
N THR A 65 -6.18 4.43 -1.82
CA THR A 65 -7.12 3.62 -1.02
C THR A 65 -8.31 4.43 -0.50
N THR A 66 -8.38 5.72 -0.83
CA THR A 66 -9.44 6.62 -0.38
C THR A 66 -10.47 6.86 -1.48
N HIS A 67 -11.62 7.44 -1.10
CA HIS A 67 -12.67 7.84 -2.04
C HIS A 67 -12.36 9.15 -2.78
N VAL A 68 -11.23 9.81 -2.50
CA VAL A 68 -10.84 11.03 -3.19
C VAL A 68 -10.44 10.68 -4.62
N ALA A 69 -11.03 11.35 -5.60
CA ALA A 69 -10.75 11.10 -7.00
C ALA A 69 -9.29 11.46 -7.36
N ASN A 70 -8.66 10.61 -8.16
CA ASN A 70 -7.38 10.94 -8.79
C ASN A 70 -7.68 11.85 -9.99
N THR A 71 -7.35 13.15 -9.87
CA THR A 71 -7.60 14.13 -10.94
C THR A 71 -6.30 14.75 -11.41
N ASN A 72 -6.36 15.49 -12.52
CA ASN A 72 -5.20 16.25 -13.03
C ASN A 72 -4.82 17.45 -12.12
N GLN A 73 -5.50 17.63 -10.97
CA GLN A 73 -5.14 18.64 -9.97
C GLN A 73 -4.01 18.18 -9.04
N LEU A 74 -3.65 16.90 -9.07
CA LEU A 74 -2.55 16.37 -8.27
C LEU A 74 -1.23 17.06 -8.69
N PRO A 75 -0.53 17.73 -7.76
CA PRO A 75 0.66 18.54 -8.06
C PRO A 75 1.93 17.69 -8.17
N TRP A 76 1.85 16.54 -8.83
CA TRP A 76 2.99 15.69 -9.15
C TRP A 76 2.84 15.05 -10.53
N ASP A 77 3.94 14.54 -11.04
CA ASP A 77 4.01 13.88 -12.33
C ASP A 77 3.37 12.49 -12.23
N LEU A 78 2.22 12.30 -12.88
CA LEU A 78 1.47 11.04 -12.94
C LEU A 78 2.07 10.01 -13.92
N GLU A 79 3.00 10.42 -14.79
CA GLU A 79 3.78 9.47 -15.58
C GLU A 79 4.90 8.90 -14.72
N ARG A 80 5.55 9.76 -13.92
CA ARG A 80 6.57 9.34 -12.97
C ARG A 80 5.96 8.56 -11.82
N TRP A 81 4.93 9.04 -11.14
CA TRP A 81 4.28 8.34 -10.03
C TRP A 81 2.83 8.07 -10.38
N LEU A 82 2.64 7.10 -11.28
CA LEU A 82 1.33 6.63 -11.67
C LEU A 82 0.49 6.34 -10.43
N THR A 83 -0.67 6.98 -10.37
CA THR A 83 -1.58 6.90 -9.23
C THR A 83 -2.93 6.41 -9.72
N VAL A 84 -3.39 5.28 -9.20
CA VAL A 84 -4.63 4.61 -9.62
C VAL A 84 -5.52 4.34 -8.42
N THR A 85 -6.81 4.10 -8.65
CA THR A 85 -7.71 3.70 -7.57
C THR A 85 -7.56 2.21 -7.26
N PHE A 86 -7.99 1.78 -6.07
CA PHE A 86 -8.07 0.36 -5.74
C PHE A 86 -8.90 -0.43 -6.78
N ASP A 87 -10.07 0.10 -7.14
CA ASP A 87 -10.99 -0.61 -8.04
C ASP A 87 -10.42 -0.81 -9.45
N ASP A 88 -9.65 0.15 -9.97
CA ASP A 88 -9.03 0.05 -11.30
C ASP A 88 -7.88 -0.97 -11.34
N ALA A 89 -7.23 -1.21 -10.20
CA ALA A 89 -5.97 -1.94 -10.14
C ALA A 89 -6.04 -3.29 -9.42
N LYS A 90 -7.07 -3.55 -8.60
CA LYS A 90 -7.17 -4.75 -7.72
C LYS A 90 -6.94 -6.09 -8.42
N ASP A 91 -7.23 -6.17 -9.72
CA ASP A 91 -7.03 -7.38 -10.53
C ASP A 91 -5.57 -7.62 -10.94
N LYS A 92 -4.73 -6.61 -10.87
CA LYS A 92 -3.32 -6.65 -11.29
C LYS A 92 -2.36 -6.55 -10.11
N VAL A 93 -2.88 -6.65 -8.88
CA VAL A 93 -2.08 -6.56 -7.66
C VAL A 93 -1.46 -7.90 -7.32
N ASP A 94 -0.13 -8.00 -7.44
CA ASP A 94 0.64 -9.17 -6.97
C ASP A 94 1.17 -8.96 -5.55
N VAL A 95 1.67 -7.75 -5.27
CA VAL A 95 2.14 -7.33 -3.95
C VAL A 95 1.55 -5.97 -3.64
N LEU A 96 0.88 -5.86 -2.50
CA LEU A 96 0.41 -4.62 -1.91
C LEU A 96 1.20 -4.32 -0.64
N ILE A 97 1.83 -3.15 -0.59
CA ILE A 97 2.48 -2.67 0.62
C ILE A 97 1.69 -1.47 1.18
N GLU A 98 1.22 -1.61 2.41
CA GLU A 98 0.42 -0.59 3.10
C GLU A 98 1.31 0.36 3.88
N LEU A 99 1.19 1.67 3.62
CA LEU A 99 2.06 2.70 4.18
C LEU A 99 1.28 4.00 4.41
N GLY A 100 0.59 4.52 3.38
CA GLY A 100 -0.16 5.78 3.47
C GLY A 100 -1.66 5.62 3.69
N GLY A 101 -2.19 4.43 3.49
CA GLY A 101 -3.60 4.10 3.64
C GLY A 101 -3.78 2.60 3.78
N GLN A 102 -4.98 2.19 4.18
CA GLN A 102 -5.30 0.80 4.47
C GLN A 102 -6.55 0.41 3.68
N ILE A 103 -6.51 -0.75 3.02
CA ILE A 103 -7.69 -1.35 2.41
C ILE A 103 -8.58 -1.98 3.49
N ASP A 104 -9.86 -2.18 3.18
CA ASP A 104 -10.78 -2.83 4.12
C ASP A 104 -10.67 -4.37 4.12
N ALA A 105 -11.49 -5.02 4.95
CA ALA A 105 -11.53 -6.47 5.06
C ALA A 105 -11.98 -7.18 3.77
N ASN A 106 -12.86 -6.55 2.98
CA ASN A 106 -13.38 -7.12 1.75
C ASN A 106 -12.34 -7.07 0.63
N ALA A 107 -11.68 -5.92 0.47
CA ALA A 107 -10.53 -5.73 -0.41
C ALA A 107 -9.38 -6.68 -0.03
N THR A 108 -9.12 -6.86 1.27
CA THR A 108 -8.15 -7.84 1.77
C THR A 108 -8.53 -9.26 1.35
N ALA A 109 -9.78 -9.67 1.57
CA ALA A 109 -10.24 -11.01 1.19
C ALA A 109 -10.11 -11.24 -0.32
N TYR A 110 -10.51 -10.25 -1.12
CA TYR A 110 -10.39 -10.27 -2.58
C TYR A 110 -8.95 -10.51 -3.05
N LEU A 111 -8.00 -9.72 -2.53
CA LEU A 111 -6.59 -9.87 -2.89
C LEU A 111 -6.02 -11.23 -2.45
N LYS A 112 -6.44 -11.74 -1.29
CA LYS A 112 -6.01 -13.07 -0.80
C LYS A 112 -6.55 -14.21 -1.65
N GLU A 113 -7.79 -14.12 -2.14
CA GLU A 113 -8.36 -15.11 -3.06
C GLU A 113 -7.58 -15.17 -4.39
N ARG A 114 -6.97 -14.05 -4.78
CA ARG A 114 -6.09 -13.93 -5.95
C ARG A 114 -4.63 -14.27 -5.67
N CYS A 115 -4.30 -14.74 -4.46
CA CYS A 115 -2.93 -15.04 -4.03
C CYS A 115 -1.98 -13.83 -4.01
N ALA A 116 -2.50 -12.61 -3.93
CA ALA A 116 -1.68 -11.41 -3.77
C ALA A 116 -1.06 -11.36 -2.37
N ARG A 117 0.15 -10.82 -2.27
CA ARG A 117 0.87 -10.63 -1.01
C ARG A 117 0.56 -9.26 -0.41
N LEU A 118 0.25 -9.20 0.87
CA LEU A 118 -0.01 -7.98 1.61
C LEU A 118 1.08 -7.77 2.65
N ILE A 119 1.78 -6.65 2.59
CA ILE A 119 2.86 -6.27 3.50
C ILE A 119 2.45 -5.01 4.23
N SER A 120 2.59 -4.99 5.56
CA SER A 120 2.35 -3.79 6.36
C SER A 120 3.65 -3.05 6.56
N TYR A 121 3.85 -1.89 5.91
CA TYR A 121 4.97 -1.00 6.26
C TYR A 121 4.58 -0.13 7.44
N CYS A 122 5.02 -0.52 8.64
CA CYS A 122 4.81 0.27 9.86
C CYS A 122 5.60 1.58 9.81
N CYS A 123 4.94 2.66 9.42
CA CYS A 123 5.51 4.01 9.35
C CYS A 123 4.99 4.94 10.47
N GLY A 124 4.15 4.42 11.37
CA GLY A 124 3.55 5.17 12.46
C GLY A 124 4.10 4.86 13.84
N PHE A 125 3.52 5.57 14.82
CA PHE A 125 3.62 5.27 16.24
C PHE A 125 2.21 4.96 16.75
N GLU A 126 1.54 3.96 16.17
CA GLU A 126 0.12 3.65 16.38
C GLU A 126 -0.17 3.45 17.86
N TYR A 127 0.76 2.82 18.59
CA TYR A 127 0.70 2.69 20.04
C TYR A 127 0.74 4.04 20.77
N VAL A 128 1.63 4.96 20.36
CA VAL A 128 1.72 6.30 20.97
C VAL A 128 0.50 7.15 20.63
N GLN A 129 -0.01 7.06 19.40
CA GLN A 129 -1.26 7.72 19.02
C GLN A 129 -2.45 7.15 19.80
N ALA A 130 -2.52 5.83 19.98
CA ALA A 130 -3.55 5.20 20.79
C ALA A 130 -3.48 5.61 22.27
N MET A 131 -2.28 5.64 22.84
CA MET A 131 -2.12 6.16 24.20
C MET A 131 -2.51 7.63 24.29
N ALA A 132 -2.06 8.47 23.35
CA ALA A 132 -2.38 9.89 23.34
C ALA A 132 -3.90 10.13 23.19
N SER A 133 -4.59 9.30 22.41
CA SER A 133 -6.04 9.37 22.23
C SER A 133 -6.81 9.15 23.52
N ILE A 134 -6.40 8.14 24.29
CA ILE A 134 -6.96 7.80 25.60
C ILE A 134 -6.62 8.90 26.60
N LEU A 135 -5.35 9.31 26.68
CA LEU A 135 -4.85 10.31 27.63
C LEU A 135 -5.49 11.68 27.41
N PHE A 136 -5.64 12.10 26.15
CA PHE A 136 -6.17 13.41 25.79
C PHE A 136 -7.66 13.40 25.40
N LYS A 137 -8.33 12.24 25.51
CA LYS A 137 -9.74 12.05 25.12
C LYS A 137 -10.03 12.54 23.69
N ARG A 138 -9.09 12.29 22.77
CA ARG A 138 -9.22 12.66 21.36
C ARG A 138 -9.56 11.40 20.54
N PRO A 139 -10.66 11.38 19.78
CA PRO A 139 -10.90 10.27 18.86
C PRO A 139 -9.83 10.31 17.76
N THR A 140 -9.00 9.28 17.67
CA THR A 140 -7.97 9.12 16.62
C THR A 140 -8.26 7.98 15.66
N PHE A 141 -9.03 6.97 16.08
CA PHE A 141 -9.33 5.79 15.27
C PHE A 141 -10.74 5.76 14.68
N GLY A 142 -11.51 6.84 14.85
CA GLY A 142 -12.94 6.85 14.53
C GLY A 142 -13.72 5.77 15.29
N ASP A 143 -14.95 5.49 14.86
CA ASP A 143 -15.79 4.44 15.46
C ASP A 143 -15.45 3.02 14.94
N ASN A 144 -14.70 2.94 13.84
CA ASN A 144 -14.42 1.69 13.11
C ASN A 144 -12.91 1.45 12.96
N LEU A 145 -12.21 1.25 14.07
CA LEU A 145 -10.82 0.81 14.02
C LEU A 145 -10.76 -0.57 13.34
N PHE A 146 -10.17 -0.61 12.15
CA PHE A 146 -9.88 -1.85 11.44
C PHE A 146 -8.38 -2.17 11.55
N VAL A 147 -8.05 -3.27 12.22
CA VAL A 147 -6.68 -3.80 12.24
C VAL A 147 -6.66 -5.05 11.37
N ASN A 148 -5.96 -4.96 10.23
CA ASN A 148 -5.84 -6.08 9.32
C ASN A 148 -4.88 -7.14 9.91
N GLN A 149 -5.41 -8.32 10.23
CA GLN A 149 -4.61 -9.43 10.78
C GLN A 149 -4.07 -10.37 9.70
N ARG A 150 -4.33 -10.07 8.42
CA ARG A 150 -4.03 -10.96 7.29
C ARG A 150 -2.84 -10.50 6.46
N TYR A 151 -1.92 -9.73 7.04
CA TYR A 151 -0.64 -9.45 6.37
C TYR A 151 0.21 -10.71 6.27
N ASP A 152 0.97 -10.81 5.19
CA ASP A 152 1.97 -11.86 4.99
C ASP A 152 3.32 -11.49 5.61
N ASP A 153 3.61 -10.19 5.79
CA ASP A 153 4.85 -9.68 6.38
C ASP A 153 4.69 -8.26 6.99
N ILE A 154 5.64 -7.85 7.83
CA ILE A 154 5.71 -6.53 8.51
C ILE A 154 7.07 -5.84 8.35
#